data_AF-A0A818MMF9-F1
#
_entry.id   AF-A0A818MMF9-F1
#
_cell.length_a   1.000
_cell.length_b   1.000
_cell.length_c   1.000
_cell.angle_alpha   90.00
_cell.angle_beta   90.00
_cell.angle_gamma   90.00
#
_symmetry.space_group_name_H-M   'P 1'
#
loop_
_entity.id
_entity.type
_entity.pdbx_description
1 polymer ?
#
loop_
_entity_poly.entity_id
_entity_poly.type
_entity_poly.pdbx_seq_one_letter_code
_entity_poly.pdbx_strand_id
1 'polypeptide(L)'
;AIYLDGNHFGCQGAYDLIKFLLLDCEKFLLDKQDKLQAEMELKAQEAILRERQGLPPELTESEKKEEKKKKKKKKKKKKLTLDDIPPFGPFVTKIHLFDNEIDYLQPDGFAVIQQTINAFARLIEISEELEELDLDENIIGHVCGGFILESLKKRKESKY
;
A
#
# COMPACT_ATOMS: atom_id res chain seq x y z
N ALA A 1 -6.73 -2.43 -14.11
CA ALA A 1 -7.58 -3.62 -13.91
C ALA A 1 -7.01 -4.77 -14.73
N ILE A 2 -6.90 -5.95 -14.12
CA ILE A 2 -6.43 -7.20 -14.74
C ILE A 2 -7.64 -8.15 -14.77
N TYR A 3 -7.96 -8.70 -15.94
CA TYR A 3 -9.02 -9.69 -16.13
C TYR A 3 -8.41 -10.91 -16.79
N LEU A 4 -8.45 -12.04 -16.09
CA LEU A 4 -7.88 -13.30 -16.56
C LEU A 4 -8.85 -14.45 -16.33
N ASP A 5 -10.13 -14.25 -16.59
CA ASP A 5 -11.18 -15.23 -16.32
C ASP A 5 -11.07 -16.47 -17.23
N GLY A 6 -11.31 -17.68 -16.69
CA GLY A 6 -11.41 -18.92 -17.48
C GLY A 6 -10.10 -19.40 -18.11
N ASN A 7 -8.94 -18.92 -17.65
CA ASN A 7 -7.65 -19.20 -18.31
C ASN A 7 -6.90 -20.41 -17.72
N HIS A 8 -7.52 -21.16 -16.80
CA HIS A 8 -6.91 -22.33 -16.15
C HIS A 8 -5.51 -22.00 -15.58
N PHE A 9 -5.36 -20.81 -14.99
CA PHE A 9 -4.08 -20.33 -14.45
C PHE A 9 -3.55 -21.23 -13.33
N GLY A 10 -4.47 -21.84 -12.60
CA GLY A 10 -4.20 -22.60 -11.40
C GLY A 10 -3.64 -21.73 -10.27
N CYS A 11 -3.44 -22.35 -9.10
CA CYS A 11 -2.83 -21.72 -7.95
C CYS A 11 -1.41 -21.20 -8.26
N GLN A 12 -0.56 -21.97 -8.95
CA GLN A 12 0.81 -21.55 -9.25
C GLN A 12 0.86 -20.28 -10.14
N GLY A 13 0.08 -20.25 -11.22
CA GLY A 13 0.01 -19.07 -12.08
C GLY A 13 -0.52 -17.86 -11.32
N ALA A 14 -1.58 -18.05 -10.52
CA ALA A 14 -2.16 -16.98 -9.72
C ALA A 14 -1.13 -16.44 -8.70
N TYR A 15 -0.40 -17.33 -8.03
CA TYR A 15 0.65 -16.96 -7.11
C TYR A 15 1.75 -16.14 -7.78
N ASP A 16 2.24 -16.55 -8.95
CA ASP A 16 3.32 -15.84 -9.64
C ASP A 16 2.91 -14.44 -10.10
N LEU A 17 1.66 -14.28 -10.56
CA LEU A 17 1.08 -12.96 -10.86
C LEU A 17 1.06 -12.07 -9.61
N ILE A 18 0.51 -12.57 -8.50
CA ILE A 18 0.39 -11.78 -7.27
C ILE A 18 1.75 -11.48 -6.66
N LYS A 19 2.69 -12.41 -6.72
CA LYS A 19 4.06 -12.20 -6.26
C LYS A 19 4.72 -11.04 -6.98
N PHE A 20 4.51 -10.90 -8.29
CA PHE A 20 5.02 -9.75 -9.03
C PHE A 20 4.44 -8.43 -8.52
N LEU A 21 3.13 -8.38 -8.29
CA LEU A 21 2.46 -7.19 -7.75
C LEU A 21 2.92 -6.86 -6.32
N LEU A 22 3.09 -7.89 -5.48
CA LEU A 22 3.58 -7.74 -4.11
C LEU A 22 4.97 -7.11 -4.07
N LEU A 23 5.89 -7.55 -4.93
CA LEU A 23 7.25 -7.00 -4.98
C LEU A 23 7.25 -5.50 -5.23
N ASP A 24 6.36 -5.01 -6.09
CA ASP A 24 6.26 -3.57 -6.37
C ASP A 24 5.60 -2.81 -5.20
N CYS A 25 4.55 -3.37 -4.59
CA CYS A 25 3.93 -2.79 -3.40
C CYS A 25 4.89 -2.72 -2.20
N GLU A 26 5.68 -3.76 -1.96
CA GLU A 26 6.64 -3.81 -0.84
C GLU A 26 7.77 -2.79 -1.01
N LYS A 27 8.31 -2.65 -2.22
CA LYS A 27 9.30 -1.60 -2.52
C LYS A 27 8.73 -0.21 -2.27
N PHE A 28 7.50 0.03 -2.70
CA PHE A 28 6.83 1.31 -2.46
C PHE A 28 6.65 1.61 -0.97
N LEU A 29 6.25 0.61 -0.17
CA LEU A 29 6.13 0.76 1.28
C LEU A 29 7.47 1.06 1.95
N LEU A 30 8.53 0.37 1.54
CA LEU A 30 9.87 0.60 2.06
C LEU A 30 10.35 2.03 1.76
N ASP A 31 10.20 2.48 0.50
CA ASP A 31 10.54 3.84 0.09
C ASP A 31 9.75 4.91 0.86
N LYS A 32 8.47 4.64 1.17
CA LYS A 32 7.62 5.53 1.97
C LYS A 32 8.10 5.59 3.41
N GLN A 33 8.48 4.45 4.00
CA GLN A 33 9.00 4.35 5.36
C GLN A 33 10.35 5.06 5.50
N ASP A 34 11.27 4.87 4.55
CA ASP A 34 12.59 5.52 4.55
C ASP A 34 12.46 7.04 4.46
N LYS A 35 11.55 7.55 3.62
CA LYS A 35 11.28 8.99 3.52
C LYS A 35 10.72 9.57 4.82
N LEU A 36 9.78 8.86 5.46
CA LEU A 36 9.22 9.26 6.75
C LEU A 36 10.30 9.29 7.85
N GLN A 37 11.18 8.28 7.88
CA GLN A 37 12.29 8.25 8.83
C GLN A 37 13.27 9.41 8.60
N ALA A 38 13.68 9.66 7.36
CA ALA A 38 14.56 10.78 7.02
C ALA A 38 13.94 12.13 7.39
N GLU A 39 12.63 12.31 7.21
CA GLU A 39 11.93 13.52 7.62
C GLU A 39 11.89 13.68 9.15
N MET A 40 11.64 12.60 9.90
CA MET A 40 11.68 12.61 11.36
C MET A 40 13.08 12.93 11.89
N GLU A 41 14.12 12.36 11.30
CA GLU A 41 15.51 12.65 11.67
C GLU A 41 15.88 14.11 11.38
N LEU A 42 15.49 14.64 10.22
CA LEU A 42 15.72 16.04 9.88
C LEU A 42 15.02 16.97 10.88
N LYS A 43 13.75 16.69 11.23
CA LYS A 43 13.00 17.45 12.24
C LYS A 43 13.66 17.36 13.62
N ALA A 44 14.16 16.20 14.01
CA ALA A 44 14.87 16.02 15.28
C ALA A 44 16.18 16.82 15.30
N GLN A 45 16.96 16.80 14.22
CA GLN A 45 18.20 17.57 14.10
C GLN A 45 17.94 19.08 14.11
N GLU A 46 16.90 19.55 13.41
CA GLU A 46 16.48 20.95 13.43
C GLU A 46 16.04 21.39 14.84
N ALA A 47 15.32 20.54 15.58
CA ALA A 47 14.92 20.81 16.95
C ALA A 47 16.12 20.97 17.89
N ILE A 48 17.11 20.06 17.81
CA ILE A 48 18.35 20.15 18.59
C ILE A 48 19.13 21.42 18.26
N LEU A 49 19.21 21.79 16.97
CA LEU A 49 19.90 23.01 16.55
C LEU A 49 19.20 24.28 17.06
N ARG A 50 17.87 24.31 17.06
CA ARG A 50 17.09 25.43 17.61
C ARG A 50 17.26 25.59 19.11
N GLU A 51 17.24 24.49 19.86
CA GLU A 51 17.48 24.49 21.30
C GLU A 51 18.86 25.08 21.62
N ARG A 52 19.90 24.66 20.89
CA ARG A 52 21.26 25.23 21.03
C ARG A 52 21.34 26.72 20.70
N GLN A 53 20.48 27.21 19.82
CA GLN A 53 20.41 28.63 19.45
C GLN A 53 19.46 29.44 20.33
N GLY A 54 18.82 28.81 21.34
CA GLY A 54 17.88 29.47 22.25
C GLY A 54 16.58 29.94 21.58
N LEU A 55 16.22 29.39 20.41
CA LEU A 55 14.95 29.71 19.75
C LEU A 55 13.80 28.87 20.32
N PRO A 56 12.61 29.45 20.50
CA PRO A 56 11.43 28.71 20.95
C PRO A 56 11.01 27.62 19.92
N PRO A 57 10.30 26.57 20.37
CA PRO A 57 9.81 25.50 19.49
C PRO A 57 8.88 26.07 18.40
N GLU A 58 8.88 25.43 17.23
CA GLU A 58 8.01 25.87 16.13
C GLU A 58 6.54 25.63 16.47
N LEU A 59 5.73 26.69 16.50
CA LEU A 59 4.28 26.59 16.64
C LEU A 59 3.68 25.82 15.44
N THR A 60 2.78 24.90 15.74
CA THR A 60 2.06 24.08 14.76
C THR A 60 1.22 24.95 13.81
N GLU A 61 0.94 24.44 12.60
CA GLU A 61 0.24 25.20 11.54
C GLU A 61 -1.13 25.76 11.94
N SER A 62 -1.71 25.29 13.05
CA SER A 62 -2.95 25.79 13.65
C SER A 62 -2.91 27.23 14.17
N GLU A 63 -1.75 27.83 14.41
CA GLU A 63 -1.67 29.21 14.98
C GLU A 63 -1.22 30.28 13.98
N LYS A 64 -0.88 29.93 12.73
CA LYS A 64 -0.38 30.89 11.72
C LYS A 64 -1.48 31.74 11.03
N LYS A 65 -2.68 31.88 11.62
CA LYS A 65 -3.81 32.62 11.00
C LYS A 65 -3.91 34.11 11.36
N GLU A 66 -3.17 34.63 12.33
CA GLU A 66 -3.19 36.07 12.63
C GLU A 66 -1.79 36.67 12.61
N GLU A 67 -1.23 36.91 11.42
CA GLU A 67 -0.35 38.07 11.15
C GLU A 67 0.23 37.99 9.73
N LYS A 68 -0.52 38.40 8.71
CA LYS A 68 0.08 38.82 7.43
C LYS A 68 -0.64 40.01 6.80
N LYS A 69 -0.28 41.22 7.25
CA LYS A 69 -0.36 42.42 6.41
C LYS A 69 1.04 42.86 5.99
N LYS A 70 1.27 42.81 4.67
CA LYS A 70 2.33 43.46 3.88
C LYS A 70 3.78 42.96 4.05
N LYS A 71 4.27 42.20 3.04
CA LYS A 71 5.36 42.64 2.14
C LYS A 71 5.67 41.65 1.01
N LYS A 72 5.69 42.21 -0.21
CA LYS A 72 6.44 41.92 -1.44
C LYS A 72 6.59 40.47 -1.94
N LYS A 73 6.01 40.28 -3.13
CA LYS A 73 6.24 39.23 -4.14
C LYS A 73 7.72 38.84 -4.27
N LYS A 74 8.06 37.62 -3.85
CA LYS A 74 9.08 36.78 -4.49
C LYS A 74 8.35 35.53 -4.95
N LYS A 75 8.40 35.23 -6.26
CA LYS A 75 7.91 33.96 -6.82
C LYS A 75 8.65 32.82 -6.11
N LYS A 76 8.04 32.26 -5.07
CA LYS A 76 8.47 30.98 -4.51
C LYS A 76 8.19 29.95 -5.60
N LYS A 77 9.25 29.30 -6.10
CA LYS A 77 9.10 27.99 -6.75
C LYS A 77 8.19 27.17 -5.84
N LYS A 78 7.03 26.73 -6.33
CA LYS A 78 6.21 25.76 -5.61
C LYS A 78 7.15 24.59 -5.29
N LYS A 79 7.45 24.40 -4.01
CA LYS A 79 7.98 23.10 -3.57
C LYS A 79 6.84 22.14 -3.92
N LEU A 80 7.12 21.19 -4.81
CA LEU A 80 6.24 20.05 -5.02
C LEU A 80 5.96 19.49 -3.63
N THR A 81 4.70 19.52 -3.20
CA THR A 81 4.29 18.80 -2.00
C THR A 81 4.33 17.32 -2.32
N LEU A 82 4.41 16.47 -1.29
CA LEU A 82 4.46 15.02 -1.46
C LEU A 82 3.27 14.50 -2.33
N ASP A 83 2.15 15.24 -2.30
CA ASP A 83 0.93 15.02 -3.08
C ASP A 83 1.05 15.34 -4.58
N ASP A 84 2.06 16.10 -5.01
CA ASP A 84 2.26 16.51 -6.41
C ASP A 84 3.12 15.52 -7.21
N ILE A 85 3.63 14.46 -6.57
CA ILE A 85 4.42 13.43 -7.23
C ILE A 85 3.43 12.39 -7.79
N PRO A 86 3.24 12.28 -9.11
CA PRO A 86 2.40 11.23 -9.66
C PRO A 86 2.97 9.89 -9.18
N PRO A 87 2.15 9.06 -8.54
CA PRO A 87 2.65 7.83 -7.96
C PRO A 87 3.06 6.95 -9.16
N PHE A 88 4.33 6.57 -9.25
CA PHE A 88 4.79 5.64 -10.28
C PHE A 88 4.78 4.24 -9.67
N GLY A 89 3.79 3.45 -10.07
CA GLY A 89 3.66 2.03 -9.79
C GLY A 89 2.46 1.47 -10.58
N PRO A 90 2.44 0.18 -10.95
CA PRO A 90 1.24 -0.42 -11.51
C PRO A 90 0.18 -0.51 -10.40
N PHE A 91 -0.71 0.47 -10.36
CA PHE A 91 -1.85 0.45 -9.44
C PHE A 91 -2.90 -0.51 -9.96
N VAL A 92 -2.76 -1.76 -9.55
CA VAL A 92 -3.79 -2.74 -9.85
C VAL A 92 -4.95 -2.49 -8.91
N THR A 93 -5.93 -1.76 -9.43
CA THR A 93 -7.18 -1.45 -8.72
C THR A 93 -8.14 -2.63 -8.69
N LYS A 94 -8.13 -3.46 -9.75
CA LYS A 94 -9.05 -4.60 -9.90
C LYS A 94 -8.32 -5.82 -10.43
N ILE A 95 -8.58 -6.97 -9.83
CA ILE A 95 -8.07 -8.27 -10.23
C ILE A 95 -9.26 -9.22 -10.36
N HIS A 96 -9.52 -9.72 -11.56
CA HIS A 96 -10.52 -10.75 -11.81
C HIS A 96 -9.82 -12.04 -12.24
N LEU A 97 -10.03 -13.07 -11.44
CA LEU A 97 -9.54 -14.42 -11.65
C LEU A 97 -10.69 -15.41 -11.53
N PHE A 98 -11.83 -15.06 -12.13
CA PHE A 98 -13.00 -15.93 -12.18
C PHE A 98 -12.64 -17.25 -12.87
N ASP A 99 -13.05 -18.39 -12.32
CA ASP A 99 -12.88 -19.72 -12.92
C ASP A 99 -11.44 -20.00 -13.41
N ASN A 100 -10.47 -19.99 -12.49
CA ASN A 100 -9.05 -20.21 -12.81
C ASN A 100 -8.46 -21.46 -12.19
N GLU A 101 -9.29 -22.39 -11.72
CA GLU A 101 -8.85 -23.64 -11.07
C GLU A 101 -7.92 -23.39 -9.87
N ILE A 102 -8.19 -22.31 -9.11
CA ILE A 102 -7.53 -22.07 -7.83
C ILE A 102 -8.18 -22.99 -6.81
N ASP A 103 -7.65 -24.21 -6.73
CA ASP A 103 -8.18 -25.27 -5.88
C ASP A 103 -7.09 -26.12 -5.20
N TYR A 104 -7.55 -27.06 -4.38
CA TYR A 104 -6.70 -28.02 -3.68
C TYR A 104 -6.47 -29.31 -4.50
N LEU A 105 -7.03 -29.44 -5.70
CA LEU A 105 -6.89 -30.63 -6.55
C LEU A 105 -5.57 -30.65 -7.31
N GLN A 106 -4.79 -29.58 -7.22
CA GLN A 106 -3.45 -29.49 -7.77
C GLN A 106 -2.50 -30.53 -7.18
N PRO A 107 -1.41 -30.91 -7.89
CA PRO A 107 -0.48 -31.94 -7.44
C PRO A 107 0.10 -31.72 -6.03
N ASP A 108 0.30 -30.46 -5.67
CA ASP A 108 0.86 -30.05 -4.37
C ASP A 108 -0.22 -29.77 -3.30
N GLY A 109 -1.49 -29.97 -3.66
CA GLY A 109 -2.64 -29.96 -2.77
C GLY A 109 -2.87 -28.67 -2.00
N PHE A 110 -3.22 -28.81 -0.71
CA PHE A 110 -3.58 -27.70 0.17
C PHE A 110 -2.46 -26.67 0.38
N ALA A 111 -1.19 -27.08 0.27
CA ALA A 111 -0.06 -26.19 0.52
C ALA A 111 0.03 -25.05 -0.50
N VAL A 112 -0.17 -25.35 -1.78
CA VAL A 112 -0.04 -24.36 -2.87
C VAL A 112 -1.22 -23.40 -2.88
N ILE A 113 -2.45 -23.88 -2.65
CA ILE A 113 -3.59 -22.98 -2.49
C ILE A 113 -3.44 -22.08 -1.27
N GLN A 114 -2.97 -22.60 -0.13
CA GLN A 114 -2.72 -21.78 1.06
C GLN A 114 -1.66 -20.71 0.79
N GLN A 115 -0.57 -21.04 0.10
CA GLN A 115 0.46 -20.08 -0.29
C GLN A 115 -0.07 -18.99 -1.22
N THR A 116 -0.88 -19.39 -2.21
CA THR A 116 -1.53 -18.49 -3.17
C THR A 116 -2.46 -17.52 -2.45
N ILE A 117 -3.30 -18.03 -1.56
CA ILE A 117 -4.26 -17.22 -0.80
C ILE A 117 -3.56 -16.32 0.23
N ASN A 118 -2.47 -16.77 0.84
CA ASN A 118 -1.64 -15.90 1.68
C ASN A 118 -1.02 -14.74 0.89
N ALA A 119 -0.67 -14.94 -0.38
CA ALA A 119 -0.19 -13.87 -1.25
C ALA A 119 -1.31 -12.84 -1.53
N PHE A 120 -2.53 -13.29 -1.82
CA PHE A 120 -3.70 -12.41 -1.97
C PHE A 120 -3.99 -11.64 -0.68
N ALA A 121 -4.01 -12.34 0.46
CA ALA A 121 -4.21 -11.77 1.79
C ALA A 121 -3.18 -10.66 2.07
N ARG A 122 -1.90 -10.92 1.78
CA ARG A 122 -0.84 -9.92 1.90
C ARG A 122 -1.06 -8.73 0.97
N LEU A 123 -1.46 -8.96 -0.28
CA LEU A 123 -1.71 -7.90 -1.25
C LEU A 123 -2.86 -6.99 -0.80
N ILE A 124 -3.93 -7.57 -0.24
CA ILE A 124 -5.05 -6.83 0.35
C ILE A 124 -4.56 -5.91 1.47
N GLU A 125 -3.68 -6.40 2.35
CA GLU A 125 -3.17 -5.60 3.47
C GLU A 125 -2.32 -4.41 3.01
N ILE A 126 -1.44 -4.62 2.04
CA ILE A 126 -0.42 -3.62 1.67
C ILE A 126 -0.83 -2.69 0.54
N SER A 127 -1.70 -3.14 -0.37
CA SER A 127 -2.11 -2.32 -1.51
C SER A 127 -3.12 -1.27 -1.07
N GLU A 128 -2.76 0.01 -1.17
CA GLU A 128 -3.69 1.11 -0.88
C GLU A 128 -4.78 1.23 -1.96
N GLU A 129 -4.44 0.88 -3.20
CA GLU A 129 -5.27 1.11 -4.40
C GLU A 129 -6.11 -0.08 -4.84
N LEU A 130 -5.89 -1.29 -4.30
CA LEU A 130 -6.73 -2.44 -4.62
C LEU A 130 -8.17 -2.20 -4.14
N GLU A 131 -9.11 -2.13 -5.07
CA GLU A 131 -10.54 -1.92 -4.83
C GLU A 131 -11.33 -3.22 -4.96
N GLU A 132 -10.96 -4.08 -5.91
CA GLU A 132 -11.73 -5.26 -6.28
C GLU A 132 -10.83 -6.48 -6.49
N LEU A 133 -11.20 -7.59 -5.87
CA LEU A 133 -10.60 -8.91 -6.06
C LEU A 133 -11.73 -9.92 -6.26
N ASP A 134 -11.88 -10.38 -7.48
CA ASP A 134 -12.87 -11.37 -7.88
C ASP A 134 -12.19 -12.73 -8.03
N LEU A 135 -12.63 -13.67 -7.20
CA LEU A 135 -12.14 -15.05 -7.11
C LEU A 135 -13.29 -16.05 -7.26
N ASP A 136 -14.42 -15.63 -7.83
CA ASP A 136 -15.59 -16.49 -7.98
C ASP A 136 -15.30 -17.71 -8.87
N GLU A 137 -16.10 -18.76 -8.70
CA GLU A 137 -15.91 -20.07 -9.37
C GLU A 137 -14.52 -20.71 -9.15
N ASN A 138 -13.86 -20.42 -8.03
CA ASN A 138 -12.68 -21.15 -7.56
C ASN A 138 -12.97 -21.95 -6.28
N ILE A 139 -12.24 -23.04 -6.03
CA ILE A 139 -12.46 -23.94 -4.88
C ILE A 139 -11.43 -23.62 -3.77
N ILE A 140 -11.60 -22.45 -3.16
CA ILE A 140 -10.67 -21.92 -2.14
C ILE A 140 -10.81 -22.65 -0.79
N GLY A 141 -12.04 -23.02 -0.42
CA GLY A 141 -12.35 -23.63 0.87
C GLY A 141 -12.38 -22.65 2.05
N HIS A 142 -12.99 -23.09 3.16
CA HIS A 142 -13.30 -22.23 4.31
C HIS A 142 -12.06 -21.69 5.03
N VAL A 143 -10.99 -22.49 5.15
CA VAL A 143 -9.75 -22.09 5.85
C VAL A 143 -9.10 -20.92 5.12
N CYS A 144 -8.91 -21.06 3.81
CA CYS A 144 -8.29 -20.04 2.97
C CYS A 144 -9.17 -18.80 2.84
N GLY A 145 -10.50 -18.96 2.73
CA GLY A 145 -11.44 -17.83 2.81
C GLY A 145 -11.33 -17.06 4.14
N GLY A 146 -11.01 -17.75 5.23
CA GLY A 146 -10.71 -17.15 6.52
C GLY A 146 -9.51 -16.19 6.50
N PHE A 147 -8.42 -16.54 5.79
CA PHE A 147 -7.25 -15.67 5.65
C PHE A 147 -7.59 -14.37 4.89
N ILE A 148 -8.35 -14.46 3.81
CA ILE A 148 -8.83 -13.28 3.06
C ILE A 148 -9.65 -12.37 3.97
N LEU A 149 -10.59 -12.96 4.72
CA LEU A 149 -11.43 -12.21 5.66
C LEU A 149 -10.61 -11.51 6.76
N GLU A 150 -9.61 -12.19 7.31
CA GLU A 150 -8.72 -11.62 8.32
C GLU A 150 -7.93 -10.43 7.77
N SER A 151 -7.36 -10.55 6.58
CA SER A 151 -6.63 -9.45 5.93
C SER A 151 -7.53 -8.27 5.57
N LEU A 152 -8.78 -8.52 5.15
CA LEU A 152 -9.77 -7.46 4.96
C LEU A 152 -10.10 -6.73 6.27
N LYS A 153 -10.21 -7.45 7.39
CA LYS A 153 -10.41 -6.84 8.72
C LYS A 153 -9.22 -5.97 9.12
N LYS A 154 -8.00 -6.49 8.99
CA LYS A 154 -6.75 -5.73 9.26
C LYS A 154 -6.67 -4.46 8.40
N ARG A 155 -6.99 -4.56 7.11
CA ARG A 155 -7.00 -3.40 6.20
C ARG A 155 -8.05 -2.36 6.61
N LYS A 156 -9.22 -2.81 7.05
CA LYS A 156 -10.26 -1.92 7.58
C LYS A 156 -9.78 -1.23 8.86
N GLU A 157 -9.24 -1.96 9.81
CA GLU A 157 -8.70 -1.42 11.06
C GLU A 157 -7.52 -0.46 10.85
N SER A 158 -6.73 -0.64 9.79
CA SER A 158 -5.60 0.26 9.49
C SER A 158 -6.03 1.58 8.83
N LYS A 159 -7.25 1.65 8.29
CA LYS A 159 -7.80 2.86 7.63
C LYS A 159 -8.62 3.74 8.57
N TYR A 160 -8.89 3.29 9.80
CA TYR A 160 -9.67 3.99 10.83
C TYR A 160 -8.83 4.21 12.08
#